data_AF-A0A537B8E5-F1
#
_entry.id   AF-A0A537B8E5-F1
#
_cell.length_a   1.000
_cell.length_b   1.000
_cell.length_c   1.000
_cell.angle_alpha   90.00
_cell.angle_beta   90.00
_cell.angle_gamma   90.00
#
_symmetry.space_group_name_H-M   'P 1'
#
loop_
_entity.id
_entity.type
_entity.pdbx_description
1 polymer ?
#
loop_
_entity_poly.entity_id
_entity_poly.type
_entity_poly.pdbx_seq_one_letter_code
_entity_poly.pdbx_strand_id
1 'polypeptide(L)'
;MKPGFAFRSLSRRAFLVSSGAAAVGIAFGSFSGRSFAQVEPFSPNGWVRVGTDNIVTVYAPACEMGQGVMTAMPLLIAEEMDLDWGRVRIEQAPYIPKVFGNPLFGGNMLAGASRTTRGYYELMRLAGMQARQVMIQSAAQKWEVAATELSTEPHAVVHKGSGRKLSYGEIAEFATVPASPPQFTREQLKRP
;
A
#
# COMPACT_ATOMS: atom_id res chain seq x y z
N MET A 1 -28.60 32.88 -59.92
CA MET A 1 -27.40 32.81 -59.07
C MET A 1 -27.80 33.05 -57.61
N LYS A 2 -27.72 31.97 -56.82
CA LYS A 2 -27.54 31.77 -55.36
C LYS A 2 -28.28 32.64 -54.31
N PRO A 3 -29.13 32.04 -53.44
CA PRO A 3 -29.53 32.65 -52.18
C PRO A 3 -28.40 32.51 -51.13
N GLY A 4 -28.19 33.55 -50.32
CA GLY A 4 -27.20 33.56 -49.24
C GLY A 4 -27.62 32.67 -48.07
N PHE A 5 -26.73 31.77 -47.65
CA PHE A 5 -26.90 30.98 -46.44
C PHE A 5 -26.65 31.85 -45.20
N ALA A 6 -27.67 32.06 -44.38
CA ALA A 6 -27.52 32.63 -43.04
C ALA A 6 -27.18 31.51 -42.04
N PHE A 7 -25.95 31.51 -41.52
CA PHE A 7 -25.59 30.65 -40.38
C PHE A 7 -26.20 31.23 -39.10
N ARG A 8 -27.27 30.61 -38.58
CA ARG A 8 -27.76 30.86 -37.22
C ARG A 8 -26.69 30.42 -36.23
N SER A 9 -26.15 31.35 -35.43
CA SER A 9 -25.22 31.02 -34.35
C SER A 9 -25.95 30.26 -33.24
N LEU A 10 -25.75 28.95 -33.15
CA LEU A 10 -26.19 28.18 -32.00
C LEU A 10 -25.33 28.57 -30.80
N SER A 11 -25.97 29.18 -29.80
CA SER A 11 -25.32 29.48 -28.52
C SER A 11 -24.99 28.17 -27.80
N ARG A 12 -23.76 28.04 -27.27
CA ARG A 12 -23.33 26.92 -26.41
C ARG A 12 -24.31 26.66 -25.26
N ARG A 13 -24.99 27.71 -24.79
CA ARG A 13 -26.03 27.65 -23.75
C ARG A 13 -27.34 27.05 -24.25
N ALA A 14 -27.74 27.36 -25.49
CA ALA A 14 -28.92 26.76 -26.11
C ALA A 14 -28.72 25.27 -26.36
N PHE A 15 -27.50 24.84 -26.72
CA PHE A 15 -27.16 23.43 -26.87
C PHE A 15 -27.31 22.65 -25.56
N LEU A 16 -26.72 23.14 -24.45
CA LEU A 16 -26.81 22.50 -23.12
C LEU A 16 -28.24 22.41 -22.57
N VAL A 17 -29.07 23.41 -22.86
CA VAL A 17 -30.49 23.38 -22.46
C VAL A 17 -31.28 22.42 -23.33
N SER A 18 -30.96 22.31 -24.63
CA SER A 18 -31.67 21.42 -25.56
C SER A 18 -31.28 19.94 -25.43
N SER A 19 -30.08 19.62 -24.94
CA SER A 19 -29.64 18.24 -24.73
C SER A 19 -30.10 17.63 -23.40
N GLY A 20 -30.71 18.43 -22.50
CA GLY A 20 -31.25 17.97 -21.23
C GLY A 20 -32.58 17.20 -21.30
N ALA A 21 -33.20 17.10 -22.48
CA ALA A 21 -34.46 16.39 -22.67
C ALA A 21 -34.32 14.88 -22.92
N ALA A 22 -33.09 14.33 -22.86
CA ALA A 22 -32.83 12.90 -22.90
C ALA A 22 -32.44 12.40 -21.49
N ALA A 23 -33.45 11.91 -20.77
CA ALA A 23 -33.44 11.08 -19.56
C ALA A 23 -32.09 10.87 -18.81
N VAL A 24 -31.99 11.44 -17.61
CA VAL A 24 -31.29 10.79 -16.48
C VAL A 24 -32.22 10.83 -15.28
N GLY A 25 -32.99 9.76 -15.10
CA GLY A 25 -33.67 9.50 -13.84
C GLY A 25 -32.63 9.10 -12.81
N ILE A 26 -32.18 10.03 -11.97
CA ILE A 26 -31.42 9.69 -10.76
C ILE A 26 -32.45 9.16 -9.76
N ALA A 27 -32.66 7.85 -9.78
CA ALA A 27 -33.26 7.16 -8.67
C ALA A 27 -32.27 7.25 -7.49
N PHE A 28 -32.56 8.10 -6.50
CA PHE A 28 -31.99 7.96 -5.16
C PHE A 28 -32.59 6.70 -4.51
N GLY A 29 -32.24 5.54 -5.07
CA GLY A 29 -32.42 4.26 -4.43
C GLY A 29 -31.45 4.22 -3.27
N SER A 30 -32.00 4.15 -2.06
CA SER A 30 -31.26 3.83 -0.85
C SER A 30 -30.56 2.49 -1.05
N PHE A 31 -29.31 2.52 -1.54
CA PHE A 31 -28.38 1.44 -1.33
C PHE A 31 -28.09 1.43 0.16
N SER A 32 -28.89 0.66 0.90
CA SER A 32 -28.49 0.14 2.20
C SER A 32 -27.26 -0.72 1.94
N GLY A 33 -26.10 -0.05 1.89
CA GLY A 33 -24.81 -0.70 1.84
C GLY A 33 -24.79 -1.68 2.98
N ARG A 34 -24.70 -2.98 2.64
CA ARG A 34 -24.30 -3.99 3.60
C ARG A 34 -23.00 -3.47 4.20
N SER A 35 -23.07 -3.04 5.46
CA SER A 35 -21.88 -2.77 6.24
C SER A 35 -21.20 -4.11 6.42
N PHE A 36 -20.30 -4.45 5.51
CA PHE A 36 -19.23 -5.37 5.86
C PHE A 36 -18.56 -4.72 7.05
N ALA A 37 -18.53 -5.40 8.19
CA ALA A 37 -17.66 -4.98 9.28
C ALA A 37 -16.28 -4.77 8.66
N GLN A 38 -15.83 -3.52 8.54
CA GLN A 38 -14.46 -3.23 8.16
C GLN A 38 -13.63 -3.66 9.36
N VAL A 39 -13.17 -4.91 9.33
CA VAL A 39 -12.00 -5.29 10.10
C VAL A 39 -10.89 -4.42 9.53
N GLU A 40 -10.53 -3.38 10.28
CA GLU A 40 -9.43 -2.49 9.90
C GLU A 40 -8.19 -3.36 9.68
N PRO A 41 -7.62 -3.37 8.46
CA PRO A 41 -6.48 -4.21 8.16
C PRO A 41 -5.29 -3.91 9.09
N PHE A 42 -4.61 -4.95 9.54
CA PHE A 42 -3.47 -4.82 10.44
C PHE A 42 -2.33 -4.03 9.78
N SER A 43 -1.79 -3.01 10.43
CA SER A 43 -0.71 -2.19 9.89
C SER A 43 0.52 -2.26 10.79
N PRO A 44 1.53 -3.11 10.47
CA PRO A 44 2.74 -3.25 11.30
C PRO A 44 3.54 -1.96 11.44
N ASN A 45 3.46 -1.09 10.44
CA ASN A 45 4.05 0.24 10.41
C ASN A 45 3.29 1.13 9.39
N GLY A 46 3.75 2.35 9.16
CA GLY A 46 3.09 3.28 8.22
C GLY A 46 3.21 2.89 6.74
N TRP A 47 4.05 1.92 6.37
CA TRP A 47 4.37 1.57 4.98
C TRP A 47 3.61 0.35 4.46
N VAL A 48 3.10 -0.49 5.37
CA VAL A 48 2.52 -1.78 5.05
C VAL A 48 1.21 -1.96 5.79
N ARG A 49 0.22 -2.48 5.08
CA ARG A 49 -1.08 -2.85 5.59
C ARG A 49 -1.41 -4.28 5.16
N VAL A 50 -1.59 -5.18 6.11
CA VAL A 50 -1.86 -6.61 5.90
C VAL A 50 -3.36 -6.85 6.11
N GLY A 51 -4.05 -7.21 5.04
CA GLY A 51 -5.46 -7.62 5.09
C GLY A 51 -5.62 -9.06 5.57
N THR A 52 -6.74 -9.35 6.23
CA THR A 52 -7.14 -10.71 6.61
C THR A 52 -7.47 -11.59 5.40
N ASP A 53 -7.73 -10.97 4.23
CA ASP A 53 -7.81 -11.61 2.91
C ASP A 53 -6.44 -12.08 2.38
N ASN A 54 -5.38 -11.93 3.19
CA ASN A 54 -4.01 -12.25 2.86
C ASN A 54 -3.46 -11.41 1.70
N ILE A 55 -4.02 -10.22 1.46
CA ILE A 55 -3.42 -9.22 0.56
C ILE A 55 -2.62 -8.22 1.38
N VAL A 56 -1.37 -7.98 0.96
CA VAL A 56 -0.50 -6.98 1.60
C VAL A 56 -0.46 -5.74 0.74
N THR A 57 -0.97 -4.64 1.29
CA THR A 57 -0.86 -3.32 0.66
C THR A 57 0.43 -2.64 1.07
N VAL A 58 1.20 -2.18 0.09
CA VAL A 58 2.46 -1.46 0.28
C VAL A 58 2.34 -0.06 -0.31
N TYR A 59 2.73 0.96 0.46
CA TYR A 59 2.66 2.34 0.04
C TYR A 59 3.91 2.77 -0.74
N ALA A 60 3.70 3.32 -1.94
CA ALA A 60 4.74 3.94 -2.76
C ALA A 60 4.93 5.41 -2.38
N PRO A 61 6.15 5.86 -2.01
CA PRO A 61 6.33 7.17 -1.36
C PRO A 61 6.34 8.39 -2.29
N ALA A 62 6.68 8.24 -3.56
CA ALA A 62 6.91 9.35 -4.47
C ALA A 62 6.00 9.25 -5.70
N CYS A 63 5.78 10.38 -6.37
CA CYS A 63 4.96 10.43 -7.58
C CYS A 63 5.62 9.64 -8.73
N GLU A 64 4.80 8.95 -9.51
CA GLU A 64 5.21 8.23 -10.71
C GLU A 64 5.01 9.08 -11.96
N MET A 65 6.04 9.16 -12.80
CA MET A 65 6.05 9.90 -14.07
C MET A 65 6.73 9.11 -15.20
N GLY A 66 6.96 7.80 -15.01
CA GLY A 66 7.60 6.88 -15.96
C GLY A 66 8.93 6.30 -15.49
N GLN A 67 9.40 6.62 -14.28
CA GLN A 67 10.66 6.13 -13.72
C GLN A 67 10.54 4.77 -12.99
N GLY A 68 9.32 4.31 -12.69
CA GLY A 68 9.07 3.02 -12.05
C GLY A 68 9.24 3.00 -10.53
N VAL A 69 9.05 4.14 -9.86
CA VAL A 69 9.11 4.25 -8.40
C VAL A 69 7.99 3.47 -7.72
N MET A 70 6.81 3.40 -8.34
CA MET A 70 5.68 2.63 -7.81
C MET A 70 5.92 1.12 -7.83
N THR A 71 6.88 0.63 -8.63
CA THR A 71 7.27 -0.79 -8.62
C THR A 71 8.51 -1.01 -7.77
N ALA A 72 9.57 -0.24 -8.02
CA ALA A 72 10.87 -0.47 -7.41
C ALA A 72 10.86 -0.29 -5.89
N MET A 73 10.12 0.71 -5.36
CA MET A 73 10.11 0.95 -3.91
C MET A 73 9.32 -0.11 -3.14
N PRO A 74 8.10 -0.50 -3.56
CA PRO A 74 7.39 -1.61 -2.92
C PRO A 74 8.12 -2.95 -2.99
N LEU A 75 8.90 -3.20 -4.06
CA LEU A 75 9.65 -4.43 -4.21
C LEU A 75 10.72 -4.61 -3.12
N LEU A 76 11.32 -3.51 -2.64
CA LEU A 76 12.25 -3.53 -1.51
C LEU A 76 11.58 -4.00 -0.21
N ILE A 77 10.35 -3.55 0.04
CA ILE A 77 9.57 -4.00 1.21
C ILE A 77 9.17 -5.47 1.03
N ALA A 78 8.70 -5.83 -0.16
CA ALA A 78 8.28 -7.20 -0.46
C ALA A 78 9.42 -8.21 -0.24
N GLU A 79 10.63 -7.89 -0.69
CA GLU A 79 11.82 -8.72 -0.48
C GLU A 79 12.17 -8.87 1.00
N GLU A 80 12.18 -7.75 1.74
CA GLU A 80 12.49 -7.80 3.18
C GLU A 80 11.41 -8.53 3.97
N MET A 81 10.17 -8.54 3.52
CA MET A 81 9.06 -9.26 4.15
C MET A 81 8.84 -10.68 3.64
N ASP A 82 9.55 -11.15 2.61
CA ASP A 82 9.25 -12.40 1.89
C ASP A 82 7.81 -12.43 1.39
N LEU A 83 7.34 -11.40 0.69
CA LEU A 83 5.98 -11.39 0.13
C LEU A 83 5.90 -12.13 -1.20
N ASP A 84 4.79 -12.83 -1.42
CA ASP A 84 4.40 -13.25 -2.77
C ASP A 84 3.89 -12.02 -3.54
N TRP A 85 4.61 -11.63 -4.59
CA TRP A 85 4.27 -10.45 -5.40
C TRP A 85 2.84 -10.49 -5.97
N GLY A 86 2.32 -11.69 -6.26
CA GLY A 86 0.94 -11.87 -6.73
C GLY A 86 -0.13 -11.47 -5.69
N ARG A 87 0.28 -11.31 -4.42
CA ARG A 87 -0.57 -10.92 -3.28
C ARG A 87 -0.23 -9.54 -2.73
N VAL A 88 0.58 -8.77 -3.47
CA VAL A 88 0.93 -7.39 -3.11
C VAL A 88 0.03 -6.42 -3.87
N ARG A 89 -0.62 -5.51 -3.14
CA ARG A 89 -1.32 -4.35 -3.68
C ARG A 89 -0.46 -3.12 -3.48
N ILE A 90 -0.30 -2.31 -4.51
CA ILE A 90 0.47 -1.08 -4.43
C ILE A 90 -0.50 0.09 -4.35
N GLU A 91 -0.33 0.96 -3.36
CA GLU A 91 -1.08 2.20 -3.23
C GLU A 91 -0.12 3.39 -3.16
N GLN A 92 -0.52 4.53 -3.70
CA GLN A 92 0.26 5.76 -3.52
C GLN A 92 0.16 6.20 -2.06
N ALA A 93 1.30 6.51 -1.43
CA ALA A 93 1.31 7.05 -0.08
C ALA A 93 0.57 8.41 -0.03
N PRO A 94 -0.27 8.65 1.00
CA PRO A 94 -0.82 9.98 1.22
C PRO A 94 0.30 10.96 1.54
N TYR A 95 0.08 12.25 1.28
CA TYR A 95 1.07 13.29 1.56
C TYR A 95 1.22 13.53 3.07
N ILE A 96 2.07 12.72 3.71
CA ILE A 96 2.41 12.81 5.13
C ILE A 96 3.94 12.77 5.26
N PRO A 97 4.64 13.90 5.06
CA PRO A 97 6.11 13.95 5.04
C PRO A 97 6.78 13.40 6.31
N LYS A 98 6.10 13.50 7.47
CA LYS A 98 6.60 12.94 8.73
C LYS A 98 6.76 11.42 8.70
N VAL A 99 5.97 10.72 7.89
CA VAL A 99 5.97 9.26 7.79
C VAL A 99 6.68 8.81 6.51
N PHE A 100 6.40 9.47 5.39
CA PHE A 100 6.83 9.05 4.05
C PHE A 100 7.91 9.94 3.43
N GLY A 101 8.51 10.84 4.21
CA GLY A 101 9.50 11.81 3.73
C GLY A 101 10.80 11.19 3.23
N ASN A 102 11.41 11.81 2.23
CA ASN A 102 12.73 11.41 1.73
C ASN A 102 13.85 12.21 2.43
N PRO A 103 14.83 11.57 3.08
CA PRO A 103 15.96 12.26 3.71
C PRO A 103 16.78 13.14 2.77
N LEU A 104 16.95 12.72 1.50
CA LEU A 104 17.71 13.47 0.49
C LEU A 104 16.96 14.69 -0.09
N PHE A 105 15.70 14.87 0.31
CA PHE A 105 14.87 16.06 0.04
C PHE A 105 14.46 16.79 1.32
N GLY A 106 15.22 16.63 2.41
CA GLY A 106 14.94 17.31 3.68
C GLY A 106 13.61 16.86 4.31
N GLY A 107 13.20 15.62 4.08
CA GLY A 107 11.96 15.05 4.62
C GLY A 107 10.73 15.30 3.74
N ASN A 108 10.86 15.95 2.59
CA ASN A 108 9.73 16.13 1.66
C ASN A 108 9.48 14.88 0.81
N MET A 109 8.24 14.72 0.35
CA MET A 109 7.83 13.68 -0.60
C MET A 109 7.94 14.22 -2.04
N LEU A 110 9.16 14.22 -2.58
CA LEU A 110 9.45 14.72 -3.94
C LEU A 110 10.09 13.62 -4.80
N ALA A 111 9.87 13.70 -6.11
CA ALA A 111 10.61 12.93 -7.10
C ALA A 111 11.49 13.85 -7.94
N GLY A 112 12.78 13.50 -8.08
CA GLY A 112 13.71 14.29 -8.90
C GLY A 112 15.18 14.02 -8.62
N ALA A 113 16.06 14.72 -9.34
CA ALA A 113 17.51 14.76 -9.14
C ALA A 113 18.22 13.39 -8.99
N SER A 114 17.62 12.30 -9.48
CA SER A 114 18.05 10.92 -9.23
C SER A 114 18.26 10.61 -7.73
N ARG A 115 17.49 11.26 -6.86
CA ARG A 115 17.55 11.13 -5.39
C ARG A 115 16.44 10.28 -4.81
N THR A 116 15.34 10.07 -5.53
CA THR A 116 14.17 9.31 -5.04
C THR A 116 14.57 7.92 -4.55
N THR A 117 15.07 7.06 -5.45
CA THR A 117 15.51 5.70 -5.12
C THR A 117 16.60 5.72 -4.05
N ARG A 118 17.61 6.58 -4.19
CA ARG A 118 18.74 6.65 -3.24
C ARG A 118 18.30 6.97 -1.81
N GLY A 119 17.38 7.92 -1.66
CA GLY A 119 16.93 8.35 -0.34
C GLY A 119 15.94 7.40 0.31
N TYR A 120 15.15 6.69 -0.49
CA TYR A 120 14.18 5.71 0.02
C TYR A 120 14.75 4.30 0.17
N TYR A 121 15.86 3.96 -0.50
CA TYR A 121 16.35 2.59 -0.56
C TYR A 121 16.50 1.93 0.82
N GLU A 122 17.23 2.57 1.74
CA GLU A 122 17.43 2.01 3.08
C GLU A 122 16.15 2.07 3.92
N LEU A 123 15.42 3.17 3.82
CA LEU A 123 14.19 3.40 4.59
C LEU A 123 13.12 2.34 4.28
N MET A 124 12.89 2.05 3.00
CA MET A 124 11.93 1.04 2.56
C MET A 124 12.33 -0.35 3.04
N ARG A 125 13.63 -0.67 3.00
CA ARG A 125 14.12 -1.98 3.46
C ARG A 125 13.97 -2.15 4.97
N LEU A 126 14.31 -1.12 5.74
CA LEU A 126 14.10 -1.13 7.20
C LEU A 126 12.62 -1.25 7.54
N ALA A 127 11.74 -0.57 6.80
CA ALA A 127 10.29 -0.71 6.98
C ALA A 127 9.81 -2.15 6.71
N GLY A 128 10.30 -2.79 5.63
CA GLY A 128 9.97 -4.19 5.34
C GLY A 128 10.48 -5.15 6.42
N MET A 129 11.73 -4.97 6.87
CA MET A 129 12.32 -5.76 7.96
C MET A 129 11.51 -5.63 9.25
N GLN A 130 11.13 -4.40 9.60
CA GLN A 130 10.34 -4.12 10.78
C GLN A 130 8.97 -4.81 10.72
N ALA A 131 8.28 -4.70 9.58
CA ALA A 131 7.01 -5.36 9.39
C ALA A 131 7.14 -6.90 9.50
N ARG A 132 8.18 -7.50 8.89
CA ARG A 132 8.49 -8.94 9.03
C ARG A 132 8.64 -9.34 10.49
N GLN A 133 9.39 -8.56 11.26
CA GLN A 133 9.67 -8.85 12.67
C GLN A 133 8.41 -8.79 13.53
N VAL A 134 7.51 -7.85 13.25
CA VAL A 134 6.19 -7.81 13.90
C VAL A 134 5.41 -9.09 13.60
N MET A 135 5.37 -9.55 12.35
CA MET A 135 4.68 -10.80 11.98
C MET A 135 5.26 -12.02 12.71
N ILE A 136 6.58 -12.13 12.77
CA ILE A 136 7.29 -13.19 13.48
C ILE A 136 6.97 -13.14 14.98
N GLN A 137 7.02 -11.96 15.59
CA GLN A 137 6.73 -11.79 17.02
C GLN A 137 5.28 -12.15 17.35
N SER A 138 4.32 -11.73 16.53
CA SER A 138 2.91 -12.10 16.72
C SER A 138 2.69 -13.61 16.60
N ALA A 139 3.31 -14.26 15.62
CA ALA A 139 3.25 -15.72 15.49
C ALA A 139 3.91 -16.43 16.68
N ALA A 140 5.07 -15.94 17.14
CA ALA A 140 5.78 -16.46 18.31
C ALA A 140 4.93 -16.38 19.57
N GLN A 141 4.24 -15.26 19.79
CA GLN A 141 3.32 -15.08 20.91
C GLN A 141 2.14 -16.06 20.82
N LYS A 142 1.51 -16.21 19.66
CA LYS A 142 0.40 -17.16 19.47
C LYS A 142 0.81 -18.61 19.70
N TRP A 143 2.03 -18.95 19.34
CA TRP A 143 2.55 -20.31 19.42
C TRP A 143 3.31 -20.62 20.71
N GLU A 144 3.52 -19.62 21.57
CA GLU A 144 4.29 -19.68 22.82
C GLU A 144 5.70 -20.25 22.60
N VAL A 145 6.37 -19.84 21.52
CA VAL A 145 7.75 -20.24 21.17
C VAL A 145 8.67 -19.02 21.04
N ALA A 146 9.99 -19.24 21.06
CA ALA A 146 10.92 -18.15 20.83
C ALA A 146 10.87 -17.67 19.37
N ALA A 147 10.89 -16.35 19.14
CA ALA A 147 10.91 -15.77 17.79
C ALA A 147 12.10 -16.25 16.93
N THR A 148 13.21 -16.65 17.57
CA THR A 148 14.40 -17.22 16.92
C THR A 148 14.17 -18.60 16.33
N GLU A 149 13.13 -19.33 16.75
CA GLU A 149 12.75 -20.62 16.18
C GLU A 149 11.88 -20.47 14.92
N LEU A 150 11.41 -19.25 14.67
CA LEU A 150 10.55 -18.93 13.53
C LEU A 150 11.36 -18.38 12.36
N SER A 151 10.86 -18.68 11.17
CA SER A 151 11.37 -18.11 9.93
C SER A 151 10.20 -17.75 9.02
N THR A 152 10.50 -17.08 7.91
CA THR A 152 9.50 -16.69 6.92
C THR A 152 9.67 -17.49 5.63
N GLU A 153 8.55 -17.76 5.01
CA GLU A 153 8.41 -18.25 3.63
C GLU A 153 7.57 -17.22 2.86
N PRO A 154 7.48 -17.31 1.52
CA PRO A 154 6.61 -16.44 0.75
C PRO A 154 5.22 -16.30 1.38
N HIS A 155 4.96 -15.11 1.91
CA HIS A 155 3.70 -14.67 2.49
C HIS A 155 3.25 -15.37 3.79
N ALA A 156 4.18 -15.96 4.54
CA ALA A 156 3.87 -16.74 5.74
C ALA A 156 5.02 -16.81 6.76
N VAL A 157 4.67 -17.02 8.03
CA VAL A 157 5.60 -17.40 9.10
C VAL A 157 5.51 -18.90 9.33
N VAL A 158 6.67 -19.56 9.48
CA VAL A 158 6.80 -21.00 9.67
C VAL A 158 7.63 -21.33 10.91
N HIS A 159 7.20 -22.35 11.64
CA HIS A 159 7.93 -22.92 12.76
C HIS A 159 8.49 -24.29 12.38
N LYS A 160 9.80 -24.36 12.06
CA LYS A 160 10.45 -25.57 11.53
C LYS A 160 10.38 -26.77 12.49
N GLY A 161 10.50 -26.54 13.80
CA GLY A 161 10.46 -27.62 14.79
C GLY A 161 9.12 -28.36 14.86
N SER A 162 8.01 -27.68 14.52
CA SER A 162 6.66 -28.27 14.56
C SER A 162 6.00 -28.48 13.20
N GLY A 163 6.56 -27.92 12.12
CA GLY A 163 5.91 -27.86 10.81
C GLY A 163 4.70 -26.91 10.71
N ARG A 164 4.36 -26.17 11.78
CA ARG A 164 3.26 -25.19 11.77
C ARG A 164 3.58 -24.01 10.84
N LYS A 165 2.54 -23.51 10.18
CA LYS A 165 2.59 -22.37 9.25
C LYS A 165 1.38 -21.47 9.49
N LEU A 166 1.60 -20.16 9.46
CA LEU A 166 0.55 -19.14 9.45
C LEU A 166 0.83 -18.15 8.32
N SER A 167 -0.17 -17.90 7.49
CA SER A 167 -0.12 -16.83 6.50
C SER A 167 -0.14 -15.46 7.15
N TYR A 168 0.30 -14.44 6.43
CA TYR A 168 0.27 -13.07 6.93
C TYR A 168 -1.15 -12.58 7.20
N GLY A 169 -2.14 -12.99 6.40
CA GLY A 169 -3.55 -12.71 6.63
C GLY A 169 -4.09 -13.33 7.92
N GLU A 170 -3.76 -14.60 8.20
CA GLU A 170 -4.15 -15.23 9.47
C GLU A 170 -3.49 -14.55 10.67
N ILE A 171 -2.24 -14.10 10.52
CA ILE A 171 -1.55 -13.34 11.58
C ILE A 171 -2.24 -11.99 11.80
N ALA A 172 -2.68 -11.32 10.74
CA ALA A 172 -3.38 -10.03 10.83
C ALA A 172 -4.69 -10.08 11.62
N GLU A 173 -5.32 -11.25 11.78
CA GLU A 173 -6.55 -11.39 12.58
C GLU A 173 -6.33 -11.20 14.08
N PHE A 174 -5.12 -11.47 14.58
CA PHE A 174 -4.82 -11.42 16.01
C PHE A 174 -3.58 -10.59 16.37
N ALA A 175 -2.79 -10.18 15.37
CA ALA A 175 -1.60 -9.38 15.61
C ALA A 175 -1.94 -8.00 16.15
N THR A 176 -1.16 -7.56 17.13
CA THR A 176 -1.24 -6.21 17.69
C THR A 176 0.03 -5.44 17.38
N VAL A 177 -0.11 -4.17 17.02
CA VAL A 177 1.04 -3.32 16.73
C VAL A 177 1.78 -3.09 18.05
N PRO A 178 3.10 -3.38 18.14
CA PRO A 178 3.84 -3.16 19.36
C PRO A 178 3.88 -1.66 19.71
N ALA A 179 3.78 -1.34 21.01
CA ALA A 179 3.73 0.05 21.50
C ALA A 179 4.96 0.88 21.10
N SER A 180 6.11 0.21 20.95
CA SER A 180 7.28 0.77 20.30
C SER A 180 7.65 -0.14 19.14
N PRO A 181 7.71 0.37 17.89
CA PRO A 181 8.18 -0.42 16.77
C PRO A 181 9.63 -0.85 17.01
N PRO A 182 9.98 -2.11 16.72
CA PRO A 182 11.36 -2.57 16.86
C PRO A 182 12.26 -1.76 15.92
N GLN A 183 13.32 -1.16 16.49
CA GLN A 183 14.28 -0.37 15.74
C GLN A 183 15.38 -1.28 15.21
N PHE A 184 15.72 -1.11 13.94
CA PHE A 184 16.75 -1.89 13.27
C PHE A 184 17.77 -0.98 12.61
N THR A 185 18.97 -1.52 12.47
CA THR A 185 20.05 -0.86 11.73
C THR A 185 20.29 -1.55 10.40
N ARG A 186 21.00 -0.88 9.49
CA ARG A 186 21.28 -1.38 8.14
C ARG A 186 21.97 -2.75 8.14
N GLU A 187 22.78 -3.04 9.16
CA GLU A 187 23.57 -4.28 9.26
C GLU A 187 22.70 -5.53 9.42
N GLN A 188 21.43 -5.35 9.81
CA GLN A 188 20.49 -6.44 10.07
C GLN A 188 19.55 -6.72 8.88
N LEU A 189 19.65 -5.93 7.81
CA LEU A 189 18.90 -6.13 6.59
C LEU A 189 19.34 -7.42 5.89
N LYS A 190 18.43 -8.00 5.08
CA LYS A 190 18.80 -9.13 4.22
C LYS A 190 19.92 -8.74 3.27
N ARG A 191 20.67 -9.73 2.76
CA ARG A 191 21.59 -9.44 1.67
C ARG A 191 20.78 -9.35 0.37
N PRO A 192 20.98 -8.30 -0.44
CA PRO A 192 20.37 -8.22 -1.77
C PRO A 192 20.93 -9.29 -2.71
#